data_AF-A0A652M5N2-F1
#
_entry.id   AF-A0A652M5N2-F1
#
_cell.length_a   1.000
_cell.length_b   1.000
_cell.length_c   1.000
_cell.angle_alpha   90.00
_cell.angle_beta   90.00
_cell.angle_gamma   90.00
#
_symmetry.space_group_name_H-M   'P 1'
#
loop_
_entity.id
_entity.type
_entity.pdbx_description
1 polymer ?
#
loop_
_entity_poly.entity_id
_entity_poly.type
_entity_poly.pdbx_seq_one_letter_code
_entity_poly.pdbx_strand_id
1 'polypeptide(L)'
;VEEVVDAVPVTQPVGVVERARLREAILNPTSCPYGDDGTCSRTDPVRHIVGEDDGQPHWVRCHLRAPASDIARRVLKATDRPDGEATDDTDATKKAETTAA
;
A
#
# COMPACT_ATOMS: atom_id res chain seq x y z
N VAL A 1 19.07 -32.48 -3.41
CA VAL A 1 18.12 -31.86 -2.47
C VAL A 1 17.38 -30.79 -3.27
N GLU A 2 16.19 -31.11 -3.74
CA GLU A 2 15.36 -30.13 -4.47
C GLU A 2 14.76 -29.15 -3.47
N GLU A 3 14.95 -27.87 -3.75
CA GLU A 3 14.43 -26.75 -2.98
C GLU A 3 12.92 -26.65 -3.25
N VAL A 4 12.10 -26.93 -2.23
CA VAL A 4 10.67 -26.65 -2.28
C VAL A 4 10.50 -25.16 -2.10
N VAL A 5 10.40 -24.44 -3.21
CA VAL A 5 9.88 -23.07 -3.20
C VAL A 5 8.39 -23.17 -2.87
N ASP A 6 8.04 -22.82 -1.63
CA ASP A 6 6.66 -22.83 -1.15
C ASP A 6 5.83 -21.88 -2.01
N ALA A 7 5.08 -22.43 -2.95
CA ALA A 7 4.27 -21.66 -3.87
C ALA A 7 3.14 -21.01 -3.08
N VAL A 8 3.25 -19.70 -2.80
CA VAL A 8 2.17 -18.92 -2.21
C VAL A 8 0.95 -19.08 -3.12
N PRO A 9 -0.14 -19.73 -2.66
CA PRO A 9 -1.29 -19.98 -3.52
C PRO A 9 -1.88 -18.65 -3.96
N VAL A 10 -2.05 -18.49 -5.27
CA VAL A 10 -2.72 -17.31 -5.84
C VAL A 10 -4.13 -17.28 -5.29
N THR A 11 -4.37 -16.36 -4.35
CA THR A 11 -5.69 -16.18 -3.74
C THR A 11 -6.63 -15.69 -4.83
N GLN A 12 -7.86 -16.23 -4.87
CA GLN A 12 -8.87 -15.83 -5.85
C GLN A 12 -9.03 -14.30 -5.93
N PRO A 13 -9.35 -13.75 -7.12
CA PRO A 13 -9.46 -12.31 -7.29
C PRO A 13 -10.51 -11.74 -6.32
N VAL A 14 -10.05 -10.89 -5.39
CA VAL A 14 -10.93 -10.14 -4.49
C VAL A 14 -11.82 -9.21 -5.33
N GLY A 15 -13.14 -9.38 -5.21
CA GLY A 15 -14.12 -8.56 -5.95
C GLY A 15 -14.02 -7.07 -5.62
N VAL A 16 -14.58 -6.20 -6.47
CA VAL A 16 -14.43 -4.74 -6.34
C VAL A 16 -14.87 -4.19 -4.97
N VAL A 17 -15.96 -4.74 -4.41
CA VAL A 17 -16.47 -4.37 -3.09
C VAL A 17 -15.49 -4.76 -1.98
N GLU A 18 -14.92 -5.96 -2.07
CA GLU A 18 -13.96 -6.43 -1.08
C GLU A 18 -12.66 -5.64 -1.14
N ARG A 19 -12.19 -5.28 -2.34
CA ARG A 19 -11.03 -4.40 -2.48
C ARG A 19 -11.28 -3.00 -1.89
N ALA A 20 -12.47 -2.44 -2.09
CA ALA A 20 -12.84 -1.17 -1.48
C ALA A 20 -12.83 -1.25 0.06
N ARG A 21 -13.37 -2.34 0.62
CA ARG A 21 -13.32 -2.60 2.06
C ARG A 21 -11.89 -2.72 2.59
N LEU A 22 -11.03 -3.47 1.91
CA LEU A 22 -9.62 -3.64 2.30
C LEU A 22 -8.85 -2.31 2.26
N ARG A 23 -9.09 -1.47 1.26
CA ARG A 23 -8.51 -0.12 1.20
C ARG A 23 -8.97 0.77 2.34
N GLU A 24 -10.25 0.73 2.67
CA GLU A 24 -10.81 1.50 3.78
C GLU A 24 -10.15 1.12 5.10
N ALA A 25 -9.91 -0.18 5.33
CA ALA A 25 -9.20 -0.66 6.52
C ALA A 25 -7.75 -0.14 6.62
N ILE A 26 -7.06 0.04 5.49
CA ILE A 26 -5.70 0.61 5.44
C ILE A 26 -5.73 2.12 5.70
N LEU A 27 -6.73 2.83 5.15
CA LEU A 27 -6.85 4.28 5.28
C LEU A 27 -7.34 4.70 6.67
N ASN A 28 -8.18 3.88 7.30
CA ASN A 28 -8.79 4.14 8.61
C ASN A 28 -8.60 2.95 9.56
N PRO A 29 -7.35 2.66 9.96
CA PRO A 29 -7.05 1.51 10.81
C PRO A 29 -7.59 1.71 12.23
N THR A 30 -8.25 0.66 12.76
CA THR A 30 -8.84 0.66 14.10
C THR A 30 -8.10 -0.25 15.09
N SER A 31 -7.19 -1.10 14.60
CA SER A 31 -6.39 -2.01 15.42
C SER A 31 -4.96 -2.14 14.90
N CYS A 32 -4.04 -2.58 15.78
CA CYS A 32 -2.68 -2.97 15.43
C CYS A 32 -2.43 -4.39 15.96
N PRO A 33 -2.04 -5.36 15.12
CA PRO A 33 -1.76 -6.72 15.58
C PRO A 33 -0.49 -6.81 16.45
N TYR A 34 0.37 -5.80 16.39
CA TYR A 34 1.61 -5.71 17.18
C TYR A 34 1.46 -4.82 18.42
N GLY A 35 0.22 -4.55 18.84
CA GLY A 35 -0.07 -3.66 19.96
C GLY A 35 0.38 -4.19 21.32
N ASP A 36 0.54 -5.50 21.45
CA ASP A 36 0.99 -6.15 22.69
C ASP A 36 2.51 -6.01 22.89
N ASP A 37 3.28 -5.85 21.81
CA ASP A 37 4.75 -5.77 21.83
C ASP A 37 5.28 -4.34 22.08
N GLY A 38 4.41 -3.33 22.14
CA GLY A 38 4.80 -1.94 22.39
C GLY A 38 3.66 -0.92 22.26
N THR A 39 3.89 0.32 22.71
CA THR A 39 2.86 1.37 22.68
C THR A 39 2.55 1.85 21.27
N CYS A 40 1.31 1.65 20.82
CA CYS A 40 0.82 2.19 19.55
C CYS A 40 0.60 3.71 19.60
N SER A 41 0.77 4.39 18.47
CA SER A 41 0.38 5.80 18.30
C SER A 41 -0.35 6.01 16.98
N ARG A 42 -1.33 6.92 16.99
CA ARG A 42 -2.06 7.35 15.78
C ARG A 42 -1.39 8.53 15.09
N THR A 43 -0.56 9.28 15.81
CA THR A 43 0.08 10.51 15.36
C THR A 43 1.55 10.27 15.07
N ASP A 44 2.24 9.62 15.99
CA ASP A 44 3.68 9.51 16.01
C ASP A 44 4.16 8.21 15.34
N PRO A 45 5.29 8.26 14.61
CA PRO A 45 5.84 7.07 14.00
C PRO A 45 6.35 6.09 15.08
N VAL A 46 5.66 4.96 15.20
CA VAL A 46 6.06 3.84 16.06
C VAL A 46 6.55 2.67 15.19
N ARG A 47 7.58 1.97 15.67
CA ARG A 47 8.14 0.76 15.05
C ARG A 47 7.95 -0.41 16.00
N HIS A 48 7.34 -1.49 15.52
CA HIS A 48 7.22 -2.75 16.24
C HIS A 48 8.25 -3.73 15.72
N ILE A 49 8.89 -4.48 16.61
CA ILE A 49 9.81 -5.55 16.24
C ILE A 49 8.99 -6.81 15.96
N VAL A 50 9.20 -7.44 14.82
CA VAL A 50 8.45 -8.64 14.40
C VAL A 50 9.31 -9.90 14.40
N GLY A 51 10.58 -9.76 14.72
CA GLY A 51 11.57 -10.83 14.74
C GLY A 51 12.98 -10.28 14.60
N GLU A 52 13.94 -11.18 14.63
CA GLU A 52 15.36 -10.92 14.42
C GLU A 52 15.92 -12.03 13.52
N ASP A 53 16.72 -11.65 12.54
CA ASP A 53 17.43 -12.57 11.65
C ASP A 53 18.90 -12.18 11.62
N ASP A 54 19.81 -13.14 11.83
CA ASP A 54 21.25 -12.91 11.96
C ASP A 54 21.64 -11.76 12.92
N GLY A 55 20.90 -11.59 14.01
CA GLY A 55 21.13 -10.52 15.00
C GLY A 55 20.64 -9.13 14.55
N GLN A 56 19.96 -9.03 13.41
CA GLN A 56 19.39 -7.79 12.89
C GLN A 56 17.87 -7.77 13.13
N PRO A 57 17.34 -6.86 13.97
CA PRO A 57 15.90 -6.80 14.23
C PRO A 57 15.13 -6.33 13.00
N HIS A 58 14.10 -7.10 12.64
CA HIS A 58 13.11 -6.72 11.66
C HIS A 58 11.99 -5.92 12.32
N TRP A 59 11.61 -4.83 11.67
CA TRP A 59 10.60 -3.95 12.20
C TRP A 59 9.54 -3.59 11.17
N VAL A 60 8.33 -3.37 11.66
CA VAL A 60 7.20 -2.85 10.89
C VAL A 60 6.71 -1.55 11.51
N ARG A 61 6.03 -0.72 10.72
CA ARG A 61 5.38 0.49 11.24
C ARG A 61 4.11 0.10 11.99
N CYS A 62 3.77 0.85 13.02
CA CYS A 62 2.48 0.69 13.71
C CYS A 62 1.30 0.84 12.74
N HIS A 63 0.40 -0.14 12.74
CA HIS A 63 -0.77 -0.15 11.85
C HIS A 63 -1.82 0.87 12.25
N LEU A 64 -1.86 1.33 13.51
CA LEU A 64 -2.80 2.36 13.96
C LEU A 64 -2.48 3.76 13.42
N ARG A 65 -1.27 3.97 12.91
CA ARG A 65 -0.91 5.22 12.26
C ARG A 65 -1.36 5.16 10.81
N ALA A 66 -2.48 5.82 10.52
CA ALA A 66 -2.97 5.97 9.17
C ALA A 66 -1.90 6.62 8.26
N PRO A 67 -1.72 6.13 7.02
CA PRO A 67 -0.86 6.80 6.07
C PRO A 67 -1.45 8.17 5.72
N ALA A 68 -0.60 9.10 5.28
CA ALA A 68 -1.07 10.41 4.80
C ALA A 68 -2.09 10.19 3.67
N SER A 69 -3.34 10.58 3.93
CA SER A 69 -4.50 10.13 3.17
C SER A 69 -4.44 10.56 1.70
N ASP A 70 -3.93 11.75 1.38
CA ASP A 70 -3.77 12.21 0.00
C ASP A 70 -2.78 11.35 -0.82
N ILE A 71 -1.64 10.99 -0.22
CA ILE A 71 -0.62 10.15 -0.86
C ILE A 71 -1.15 8.71 -1.00
N ALA A 72 -1.73 8.18 0.07
CA ALA A 72 -2.28 6.83 0.09
C ALA A 72 -3.45 6.66 -0.89
N ARG A 73 -4.36 7.63 -0.95
CA ARG A 73 -5.49 7.62 -1.89
C ARG A 73 -5.04 7.62 -3.35
N ARG A 74 -3.95 8.33 -3.69
CA ARG A 74 -3.40 8.31 -5.06
C ARG A 74 -2.94 6.90 -5.46
N VAL A 75 -2.16 6.25 -4.59
CA VAL A 75 -1.61 4.91 -4.86
C VAL A 75 -2.71 3.84 -4.87
N LEU A 76 -3.65 3.94 -3.92
CA LEU A 76 -4.71 2.95 -3.76
C LEU A 76 -5.85 3.12 -4.79
N LYS A 77 -6.18 4.33 -5.26
CA LYS A 77 -7.20 4.52 -6.31
C LYS A 77 -6.76 4.01 -7.68
N ALA A 78 -5.47 4.07 -8.00
CA ALA A 78 -4.94 3.62 -9.28
C ALA A 78 -5.18 2.11 -9.53
N THR A 79 -5.27 1.32 -8.47
CA THR A 79 -5.51 -0.14 -8.51
C THR A 79 -7.00 -0.54 -8.56
N ASP A 80 -7.93 0.42 -8.64
CA ASP A 80 -9.36 0.14 -8.84
C ASP A 80 -9.80 0.15 -10.31
N ARG A 81 -8.91 0.59 -11.21
CA ARG A 81 -9.18 0.50 -12.64
C ARG A 81 -9.26 -0.99 -13.01
N PRO A 82 -10.33 -1.43 -13.71
CA PRO A 82 -10.37 -2.80 -14.22
C PRO A 82 -9.14 -3.00 -15.10
N ASP A 83 -8.37 -4.07 -14.84
CA ASP A 83 -7.32 -4.56 -15.74
C ASP A 83 -7.95 -4.82 -17.12
N GLY A 84 -7.89 -3.83 -18.01
CA GLY A 84 -8.61 -3.89 -19.27
C GLY A 84 -8.75 -2.60 -20.08
N GLU A 85 -8.25 -1.45 -19.62
CA GLU A 85 -8.16 -0.27 -20.48
C GLU A 85 -6.74 0.31 -20.44
N ALA A 86 -5.92 -0.18 -21.36
CA ALA A 86 -4.68 0.49 -21.75
C ALA A 86 -5.07 1.80 -22.43
N THR A 87 -5.06 2.91 -21.69
CA THR A 87 -5.07 4.23 -22.34
C THR A 87 -3.64 4.47 -22.82
N ASP A 88 -3.45 4.25 -24.12
CA ASP A 88 -2.34 4.79 -24.89
C ASP A 88 -2.47 6.32 -24.89
N ASP A 89 -1.94 6.95 -23.83
CA ASP A 89 -1.78 8.40 -23.75
C ASP A 89 -0.31 8.73 -23.99
N THR A 90 0.17 8.42 -25.19
CA THR A 90 1.33 9.11 -25.75
C THR A 90 0.83 10.06 -26.84
N ASP A 91 0.30 11.23 -26.46
CA ASP A 91 0.58 12.50 -27.15
C ASP A 91 -0.14 13.68 -26.44
N ALA A 92 0.48 14.26 -25.40
CA ALA A 92 0.06 15.56 -24.90
C ALA A 92 1.21 16.31 -24.22
N THR A 93 2.38 16.39 -24.87
CA THR A 93 3.36 17.44 -24.54
C THR A 93 4.25 17.74 -25.76
N LYS A 94 3.81 18.66 -26.63
CA LYS A 94 4.62 19.79 -27.12
C LYS A 94 3.82 20.67 -28.11
N LYS A 95 3.33 21.81 -27.64
CA LYS A 95 3.47 23.16 -28.25
C LYS A 95 2.55 24.15 -27.53
N ALA A 96 3.01 24.63 -26.38
CA ALA A 96 2.69 26.00 -25.97
C ALA A 96 3.94 26.83 -26.31
N GLU A 97 3.99 27.35 -27.54
CA GLU A 97 4.98 28.35 -27.91
C GLU A 97 4.23 29.62 -28.31
N THR A 98 4.19 30.53 -27.33
CA THR A 98 4.16 31.98 -27.42
C THR A 98 4.02 32.59 -28.82
N THR A 99 2.95 33.35 -29.03
CA THR A 99 2.93 34.47 -29.99
C THR A 99 2.37 35.68 -29.28
N ALA A 100 3.28 36.57 -28.87
CA ALA A 100 3.00 37.95 -28.51
C ALA A 100 4.21 38.78 -28.92
N ALA A 101 4.09 39.47 -30.06
CA ALA A 101 4.71 40.75 -30.41
C ALA A 101 4.22 41.17 -31.80
#